data_AF-A0A7S1GJQ1-F1
#
_entry.id   AF-A0A7S1GJQ1-F1
#
_cell.length_a   1.000
_cell.length_b   1.000
_cell.length_c   1.000
_cell.angle_alpha   90.00
_cell.angle_beta   90.00
_cell.angle_gamma   90.00
#
_symmetry.space_group_name_H-M   'P 1'
#
loop_
_entity.id
_entity.type
_entity.pdbx_description
1 polymer ?
#
loop_
_entity_poly.entity_id
_entity_poly.type
_entity_poly.pdbx_seq_one_letter_code
_entity_poly.pdbx_strand_id
1 'polypeptide(L)'
;PVGLLGEITREGIATMQSNINAIHEAFKKFVVEGRPVLADKIQEVATGDVWLGMDAVPMGLADDLMTSDEYISQRVLDNARVIKLVRKPTNTLFGKSPNTFLMQSVASRIVRSTANFVRGVLLEEQQQQLQGDATTIHAKSSLATSVQAKSKR
;
A
#
# COMPACT_ATOMS: atom_id res chain seq x y z
N PRO A 1 19.79 -36.11 -12.18
CA PRO A 1 18.67 -35.55 -11.40
C PRO A 1 18.60 -36.18 -10.01
N VAL A 2 18.63 -35.37 -8.94
CA VAL A 2 18.31 -35.83 -7.59
C VAL A 2 16.84 -35.49 -7.33
N GLY A 3 15.96 -36.49 -7.50
CA GLY A 3 14.52 -36.27 -7.35
C GLY A 3 13.64 -37.52 -7.54
N LEU A 4 13.06 -37.95 -6.42
CA LEU A 4 11.94 -38.87 -6.10
C LEU A 4 11.75 -40.26 -6.77
N LEU A 5 12.16 -40.51 -8.01
CA LEU A 5 11.84 -41.78 -8.71
C LEU A 5 13.04 -42.45 -9.40
N GLY A 6 14.26 -42.00 -9.11
CA GLY A 6 15.50 -42.58 -9.66
C GLY A 6 16.61 -42.66 -8.62
N GLU A 7 17.48 -43.66 -8.74
CA GLU A 7 18.60 -43.88 -7.83
C GLU A 7 19.53 -42.67 -7.76
N ILE A 8 19.88 -42.28 -6.54
CA ILE A 8 20.86 -41.24 -6.27
C ILE A 8 22.25 -41.86 -6.48
N THR A 9 22.81 -41.70 -7.68
CA THR A 9 24.18 -42.15 -7.99
C THR A 9 25.22 -41.13 -7.52
N ARG A 10 26.43 -41.62 -7.20
CA ARG A 10 27.55 -40.75 -6.76
C ARG A 10 27.96 -39.78 -7.87
N GLU A 11 27.94 -40.24 -9.11
CA GLU A 11 28.25 -39.44 -10.30
C GLU A 11 27.20 -38.34 -10.53
N GLY A 12 25.92 -38.64 -10.26
CA GLY A 12 24.84 -37.66 -10.36
C GLY A 12 24.96 -36.53 -9.34
N ILE A 13 25.31 -36.86 -8.09
CA ILE A 13 25.59 -35.86 -7.05
C ILE A 13 26.82 -35.02 -7.43
N ALA A 14 27.91 -35.67 -7.86
CA ALA A 14 29.15 -34.97 -8.22
C ALA A 14 28.93 -33.97 -9.37
N THR A 15 28.17 -34.37 -10.39
CA THR A 15 27.83 -33.49 -11.51
C THR A 15 26.98 -32.30 -11.06
N MET A 16 25.99 -32.54 -10.18
CA MET A 16 25.18 -31.46 -9.64
C MET A 16 26.01 -30.48 -8.81
N GLN A 17 26.88 -30.99 -7.95
CA GLN A 17 27.76 -30.15 -7.15
C GLN A 17 28.69 -29.31 -8.04
N SER A 18 29.26 -29.92 -9.09
CA SER A 18 30.08 -29.20 -10.08
C SER A 18 29.29 -28.06 -10.74
N ASN A 19 28.04 -28.32 -11.14
CA ASN A 19 27.18 -27.30 -11.73
C ASN A 19 26.86 -26.15 -10.76
N ILE A 20 26.57 -26.47 -9.49
CA ILE A 20 26.31 -25.46 -8.45
C ILE A 20 27.55 -24.59 -8.24
N ASN A 21 28.73 -25.21 -8.14
CA ASN A 21 29.98 -24.48 -7.97
C ASN A 21 30.26 -23.56 -9.17
N ALA A 22 30.05 -24.06 -10.41
CA ALA A 22 30.23 -23.26 -11.61
C ALA A 22 29.27 -22.05 -11.66
N ILE A 23 28.02 -22.22 -11.25
CA ILE A 23 27.04 -21.15 -11.16
C ILE A 23 27.43 -20.13 -10.07
N HIS A 24 27.90 -20.61 -8.91
CA HIS A 24 28.34 -19.73 -7.82
C HIS A 24 29.56 -18.89 -8.22
N GLU A 25 30.53 -19.48 -8.92
CA GLU A 25 31.66 -18.72 -9.48
C GLU A 25 31.23 -17.70 -10.52
N ALA A 26 30.30 -18.06 -11.41
CA ALA A 26 29.74 -17.11 -12.37
C ALA A 26 29.01 -15.95 -11.69
N PHE A 27 28.25 -16.23 -10.64
CA PHE A 27 27.57 -15.22 -9.83
C PHE A 27 28.56 -14.26 -9.15
N LYS A 28 29.62 -14.79 -8.53
CA LYS A 28 30.67 -13.95 -7.92
C LYS A 28 31.30 -12.98 -8.92
N LYS A 29 31.62 -13.47 -10.13
CA LYS A 29 32.17 -12.63 -11.21
C LYS A 29 31.20 -11.52 -11.62
N PHE A 30 29.93 -11.86 -11.83
CA PHE A 30 28.89 -10.89 -12.18
C PHE A 30 28.74 -9.78 -11.11
N VAL A 31 28.77 -10.15 -9.83
CA VAL A 31 28.70 -9.16 -8.74
C VAL A 31 29.91 -8.23 -8.74
N VAL A 32 31.13 -8.75 -8.94
CA VAL A 32 32.36 -7.94 -8.98
C VAL A 32 32.39 -7.02 -10.21
N GLU A 33 31.90 -7.48 -11.36
CA GLU A 33 31.77 -6.63 -12.57
C GLU A 33 30.84 -5.44 -12.32
N GLY A 34 29.71 -5.66 -11.63
CA GLY A 34 28.79 -4.57 -11.25
C GLY A 34 29.31 -3.69 -10.11
N ARG A 35 30.17 -4.23 -9.24
CA ARG A 35 30.71 -3.54 -8.05
C ARG A 35 32.19 -3.88 -7.86
N PRO A 36 33.11 -3.21 -8.58
CA PRO A 36 34.55 -3.49 -8.47
C PRO A 36 35.11 -3.32 -7.05
N VAL A 37 34.48 -2.50 -6.21
CA VAL A 37 34.81 -2.30 -4.79
C VAL A 37 34.73 -3.60 -3.96
N LEU A 38 34.05 -4.63 -4.47
CA LEU A 38 33.93 -5.93 -3.81
C LEU A 38 35.02 -6.93 -4.24
N ALA A 39 35.89 -6.62 -5.20
CA ALA A 39 36.84 -7.58 -5.77
C ALA A 39 37.69 -8.31 -4.71
N ASP A 40 38.17 -7.57 -3.70
CA ASP A 40 39.04 -8.13 -2.65
C ASP A 40 38.24 -8.89 -1.56
N LYS A 41 36.96 -8.56 -1.36
CA LYS A 41 36.11 -9.08 -0.27
C LYS A 41 34.97 -9.98 -0.73
N ILE A 42 34.88 -10.30 -2.03
CA ILE A 42 33.78 -11.08 -2.60
C ILE A 42 33.61 -12.45 -1.94
N GLN A 43 34.71 -13.09 -1.51
CA GLN A 43 34.65 -14.40 -0.85
C GLN A 43 34.01 -14.33 0.54
N GLU A 44 34.14 -13.21 1.25
CA GLU A 44 33.56 -13.01 2.58
C GLU A 44 32.06 -12.74 2.52
N VAL A 45 31.60 -12.07 1.46
CA VAL A 45 30.19 -11.68 1.32
C VAL A 45 29.34 -12.68 0.53
N ALA A 46 29.95 -13.50 -0.33
CA ALA A 46 29.27 -14.45 -1.21
C ALA A 46 29.19 -15.88 -0.62
N THR A 47 28.94 -15.99 0.69
CA THR A 47 28.80 -17.27 1.41
C THR A 47 27.45 -17.96 1.20
N GLY A 48 26.45 -17.22 0.70
CA GLY A 48 25.06 -17.66 0.64
C GLY A 48 24.21 -17.20 1.83
N ASP A 49 24.81 -16.43 2.74
CA ASP A 49 24.12 -15.83 3.88
C ASP A 49 23.22 -14.65 3.46
N VAL A 50 22.33 -14.26 4.38
CA VAL A 50 21.43 -13.12 4.21
C VAL A 50 22.02 -11.90 4.91
N TRP A 51 22.08 -10.77 4.21
CA TRP A 51 22.55 -9.50 4.75
C TRP A 51 21.39 -8.53 4.97
N LEU A 52 21.34 -7.90 6.15
CA LEU A 52 20.38 -6.82 6.40
C LEU A 52 20.79 -5.58 5.60
N GLY A 53 19.81 -4.78 5.15
CA GLY A 53 20.09 -3.56 4.37
C GLY A 53 21.03 -2.58 5.07
N MET A 54 20.95 -2.48 6.41
CA MET A 54 21.84 -1.61 7.20
C MET A 54 23.30 -2.07 7.16
N ASP A 55 23.55 -3.38 7.10
CA ASP A 55 24.89 -3.95 7.04
C ASP A 55 25.42 -3.98 5.59
N ALA A 56 24.51 -4.13 4.61
CA ALA A 56 24.84 -4.20 3.19
C ALA A 56 25.55 -2.95 2.68
N VAL A 57 25.21 -1.76 3.20
CA VAL A 57 25.82 -0.48 2.80
C VAL A 57 27.31 -0.42 3.18
N PRO A 58 27.73 -0.57 4.46
CA PRO A 58 29.15 -0.54 4.82
C PRO A 58 29.95 -1.68 4.18
N MET A 59 29.32 -2.83 3.89
CA MET A 59 29.96 -3.91 3.14
C MET A 59 30.07 -3.65 1.65
N GLY A 60 29.49 -2.57 1.12
CA GLY A 60 29.52 -2.20 -0.29
C GLY A 60 28.63 -3.07 -1.19
N LEU A 61 27.74 -3.87 -0.60
CA LEU A 61 26.73 -4.66 -1.30
C LEU A 61 25.56 -3.80 -1.78
N ALA A 62 25.28 -2.70 -1.07
CA ALA A 62 24.34 -1.66 -1.45
C ALA A 62 25.03 -0.29 -1.46
N ASP A 63 24.48 0.65 -2.21
CA ASP A 63 25.04 2.01 -2.28
C ASP A 63 24.50 2.91 -1.16
N ASP A 64 23.20 2.79 -0.89
CA ASP A 64 22.51 3.56 0.15
C ASP A 64 21.21 2.85 0.59
N LEU A 65 20.67 3.24 1.75
CA LEU A 65 19.43 2.72 2.32
C LEU A 65 18.39 3.84 2.43
N MET A 66 17.37 3.81 1.57
CA MET A 66 16.27 4.77 1.56
C MET A 66 14.98 4.12 1.06
N THR A 67 13.86 4.79 1.30
CA THR A 67 12.55 4.41 0.76
C THR A 67 12.40 4.80 -0.71
N SER A 68 11.44 4.20 -1.41
CA SER A 68 11.12 4.55 -2.79
C SER A 68 10.70 6.01 -2.95
N ASP A 69 9.99 6.55 -1.96
CA ASP A 69 9.47 7.91 -2.00
C ASP A 69 10.61 8.91 -1.84
N GLU A 70 11.53 8.67 -0.91
CA GLU A 70 12.75 9.47 -0.73
C GLU A 70 13.62 9.47 -2.00
N TYR A 71 13.86 8.30 -2.60
CA TYR A 71 14.61 8.19 -3.84
C TYR A 71 13.98 9.01 -4.97
N ILE A 72 12.66 8.91 -5.16
CA ILE A 72 11.95 9.68 -6.19
C ILE A 72 12.03 11.17 -5.92
N SER A 73 11.80 11.60 -4.67
CA SER A 73 11.91 13.00 -4.25
C SER A 73 13.31 13.57 -4.51
N GLN A 74 14.37 12.83 -4.16
CA GLN A 74 15.75 13.23 -4.42
C GLN A 74 16.00 13.40 -5.92
N ARG A 75 15.54 12.44 -6.75
CA ARG A 75 15.69 12.56 -8.22
C ARG A 75 14.96 13.76 -8.81
N VAL A 76 13.80 14.15 -8.24
CA VAL A 76 13.11 15.38 -8.66
C VAL A 76 13.93 16.62 -8.29
N LEU A 77 14.52 16.65 -7.09
CA LEU A 77 15.40 17.74 -6.65
C LEU A 77 16.67 17.86 -7.51
N ASP A 78 17.20 16.72 -7.97
CA ASP A 78 18.33 16.65 -8.90
C ASP A 78 17.96 17.01 -10.36
N ASN A 79 16.76 17.58 -10.59
CA ASN A 79 16.21 17.95 -11.89
C ASN A 79 16.04 16.78 -12.88
N ALA A 80 15.91 15.54 -12.39
CA ALA A 80 15.59 14.41 -13.25
C ALA A 80 14.12 14.43 -13.69
N ARG A 81 13.86 14.00 -14.93
CA ARG A 81 12.50 13.85 -15.44
C ARG A 81 11.83 12.60 -14.86
N VAL A 82 10.95 12.78 -13.88
CA VAL A 82 10.16 11.68 -13.29
C VAL A 82 8.77 11.62 -13.92
N ILE A 83 8.35 10.44 -14.36
CA ILE A 83 7.05 10.22 -15.02
C ILE A 83 6.33 9.05 -14.34
N LYS A 84 5.06 9.23 -14.00
CA LYS A 84 4.20 8.17 -13.47
C LYS A 84 3.46 7.47 -14.61
N LEU A 85 3.76 6.19 -14.86
CA LEU A 85 3.00 5.37 -15.78
C LEU A 85 1.80 4.75 -15.05
N VAL A 86 0.58 5.08 -15.50
CA VAL A 86 -0.65 4.46 -14.99
C VAL A 86 -1.26 3.64 -16.11
N ARG A 87 -1.27 2.31 -15.95
CA ARG A 87 -2.00 1.42 -16.84
C ARG A 87 -3.50 1.65 -16.63
N LYS A 88 -4.19 2.16 -17.65
CA LYS A 88 -5.66 2.19 -17.66
C LYS A 88 -6.14 0.74 -17.71
N PRO A 89 -7.04 0.29 -16.80
CA PRO A 89 -7.69 -0.99 -16.98
C PRO A 89 -8.42 -0.93 -18.32
N THR A 90 -8.10 -1.86 -19.21
CA THR A 90 -8.89 -2.04 -20.42
C THR A 90 -10.23 -2.60 -19.96
N ASN A 91 -11.24 -1.74 -19.85
CA ASN A 91 -12.60 -2.23 -19.94
C ASN A 91 -12.71 -2.86 -21.32
N THR A 92 -12.71 -4.19 -21.37
CA THR A 92 -13.19 -4.95 -22.53
C THR A 92 -14.64 -4.56 -22.73
N LEU A 93 -14.83 -3.45 -23.45
CA LEU A 93 -16.10 -2.84 -23.79
C LEU A 93 -16.81 -3.62 -24.91
N PHE A 94 -16.51 -4.92 -25.02
CA PHE A 94 -17.22 -5.95 -25.78
C PHE A 94 -17.35 -7.27 -24.97
N GLY A 95 -17.34 -7.16 -23.64
CA GLY A 95 -17.72 -8.22 -22.72
C GLY A 95 -19.05 -7.91 -22.04
N LYS A 96 -20.07 -7.50 -22.80
CA LYS A 96 -21.45 -7.56 -22.29
C LYS A 96 -21.80 -9.04 -22.18
N SER A 97 -21.81 -9.57 -20.95
CA SER A 97 -22.65 -10.71 -20.65
C SER A 97 -24.10 -10.32 -21.01
N PRO A 98 -24.84 -11.10 -21.82
CA PRO A 98 -26.20 -10.76 -22.22
C PRO A 98 -27.20 -10.68 -21.05
N ASN A 99 -26.80 -11.02 -19.82
CA ASN A 99 -27.70 -11.02 -18.67
C ASN A 99 -27.73 -9.72 -17.85
N THR A 100 -26.94 -8.68 -18.15
CA THR A 100 -27.04 -7.41 -17.40
C THR A 100 -28.18 -6.49 -17.87
N PHE A 101 -28.83 -6.80 -19.00
CA PHE A 101 -30.02 -6.05 -19.44
C PHE A 101 -31.30 -6.51 -18.71
N LEU A 102 -31.29 -7.68 -18.07
CA LEU A 102 -32.47 -8.25 -17.41
C LEU A 102 -32.53 -8.00 -15.89
N MET A 103 -31.56 -7.27 -15.32
CA MET A 103 -31.56 -6.90 -13.89
C MET A 103 -32.10 -5.49 -13.61
N GLN A 104 -32.25 -4.64 -14.63
CA GLN A 104 -32.79 -3.29 -14.46
C GLN A 104 -34.31 -3.28 -14.20
N SER A 105 -35.01 -4.35 -14.58
CA SER A 105 -36.47 -4.49 -14.39
C SER A 105 -36.88 -5.07 -13.02
N VAL A 106 -35.96 -5.72 -12.29
CA VAL A 106 -36.25 -6.27 -10.94
C VAL A 106 -35.63 -5.47 -9.79
N ALA A 107 -34.53 -4.74 -10.02
CA ALA A 107 -33.90 -3.90 -9.00
C ALA A 107 -34.82 -2.75 -8.51
N SER A 108 -35.75 -2.30 -9.35
CA SER A 108 -36.67 -1.20 -9.05
C SER A 108 -37.81 -1.58 -8.08
N ARG A 109 -37.95 -2.86 -7.68
CA ARG A 109 -38.93 -3.27 -6.66
C ARG A 109 -38.33 -3.38 -5.25
N ILE A 110 -37.02 -3.59 -5.11
CA ILE A 110 -36.37 -3.72 -3.80
C ILE A 110 -35.93 -2.34 -3.26
N VAL A 111 -35.51 -1.43 -4.13
CA VAL A 111 -34.99 -0.10 -3.72
C VAL A 111 -36.09 0.85 -3.18
N ARG A 112 -37.37 0.62 -3.49
CA ARG A 112 -38.47 1.43 -2.92
C ARG A 112 -38.81 1.06 -1.47
N SER A 113 -38.52 -0.17 -1.04
CA SER A 113 -38.88 -0.63 0.31
C SER A 113 -37.92 -0.14 1.40
N THR A 114 -36.65 0.10 1.08
CA THR A 114 -35.65 0.57 2.07
C THR A 114 -35.57 2.09 2.15
N ALA A 115 -35.89 2.81 1.08
CA ALA A 115 -35.90 4.28 1.07
C ALA A 115 -36.97 4.87 2.01
N ASN A 116 -38.14 4.24 2.11
CA ASN A 116 -39.19 4.68 3.04
C ASN A 116 -38.86 4.30 4.50
N PHE A 117 -38.12 3.21 4.72
CA PHE A 117 -37.67 2.81 6.06
C PHE A 117 -36.59 3.75 6.60
N VAL A 118 -35.59 4.09 5.79
CA VAL A 118 -34.53 5.04 6.17
C VAL A 118 -35.09 6.46 6.36
N ARG A 119 -36.09 6.87 5.56
CA ARG A 119 -36.78 8.16 5.76
C ARG A 119 -37.64 8.18 7.02
N GLY A 120 -38.18 7.04 7.45
CA GLY A 120 -38.89 6.90 8.73
C GLY A 120 -37.94 7.03 9.93
N VAL A 121 -36.78 6.39 9.86
CA VAL A 121 -35.75 6.45 10.93
C VAL A 121 -35.10 7.83 11.02
N LEU A 122 -34.94 8.55 9.91
CA LEU A 122 -34.32 9.89 9.87
C LEU A 122 -35.25 11.03 10.32
N LEU A 123 -36.56 10.78 10.44
CA LEU A 123 -37.53 11.79 10.88
C LEU A 123 -37.79 11.77 12.40
N GLU A 124 -37.39 10.72 13.12
CA GLU A 124 -37.46 10.69 14.59
C GLU A 124 -36.30 11.46 15.25
N GLU A 125 -35.10 11.47 14.67
CA GLU A 125 -33.97 12.23 15.25
C GLU A 125 -34.14 13.75 15.17
N GLN A 126 -34.91 14.26 14.21
CA GLN A 126 -35.16 15.69 14.06
C GLN A 126 -36.25 16.22 15.02
N GLN A 127 -37.08 15.36 15.61
CA GLN A 127 -38.10 15.80 16.59
C GLN A 127 -37.57 15.90 18.02
N GLN A 128 -36.48 15.20 18.38
CA GLN A 128 -35.84 15.37 19.69
C GLN A 128 -34.90 16.58 19.77
N GLN A 129 -34.29 17.02 18.66
CA GLN A 129 -33.41 18.20 18.67
C GLN A 129 -34.18 19.54 18.74
N LEU A 130 -35.39 19.62 18.19
CA LEU A 130 -36.20 20.84 18.25
C LEU A 130 -36.82 21.13 19.63
N GLN A 131 -36.88 20.15 20.54
CA GLN A 131 -37.34 20.37 21.93
C GLN A 131 -36.21 20.73 22.91
N GLY A 132 -34.94 20.43 22.59
CA GLY A 132 -33.79 20.77 23.44
C GLY A 132 -33.34 22.24 23.34
N ASP A 133 -33.58 22.89 22.19
CA ASP A 133 -33.18 24.28 21.99
C ASP A 133 -34.19 25.31 22.53
N ALA A 134 -35.48 24.96 22.64
CA ALA A 134 -36.51 25.88 23.15
C ALA A 134 -36.39 26.16 24.67
N THR A 135 -35.78 25.26 25.44
CA THR A 135 -35.52 25.46 26.88
C THR A 135 -34.24 26.25 27.16
N THR A 136 -33.33 26.37 26.18
CA THR A 136 -32.06 27.09 26.36
C THR A 136 -32.19 28.60 26.12
N ILE A 137 -33.17 29.03 25.32
CA ILE A 137 -33.42 30.47 25.05
C ILE A 137 -34.06 31.22 26.23
N HIS A 138 -34.71 30.53 27.17
CA HIS A 138 -35.24 31.16 28.39
C HIS A 138 -34.21 31.34 29.51
N ALA A 139 -33.06 30.65 29.47
CA ALA A 139 -32.02 30.77 30.50
C ALA A 139 -31.01 31.89 30.24
N LYS A 140 -30.83 32.35 28.99
CA LYS A 140 -29.82 33.36 28.64
C LYS A 140 -30.35 34.80 28.56
N SER A 141 -31.65 35.03 28.44
CA SER A 141 -32.21 36.40 28.47
C SER A 141 -32.37 36.96 29.90
N SER A 142 -32.40 36.11 30.93
CA SER A 142 -32.49 36.53 32.33
C SER A 142 -31.14 37.00 32.93
N LEU A 143 -30.01 36.61 32.34
CA LEU A 143 -28.66 37.01 32.79
C LEU A 143 -28.15 38.32 32.15
N ALA A 144 -28.81 38.85 31.11
CA ALA A 144 -28.39 40.08 30.44
C ALA A 144 -28.98 41.36 31.06
N THR A 145 -30.06 41.26 31.86
CA THR A 145 -30.75 42.44 32.43
C THR A 145 -30.23 42.85 33.81
N SER A 146 -29.39 42.05 34.48
CA SER A 146 -28.82 42.40 35.81
C SER A 146 -27.45 43.07 35.77
N VAL A 147 -26.80 43.18 34.60
CA VAL A 147 -25.44 43.77 34.48
C VAL A 147 -25.45 45.26 34.08
N GLN A 148 -26.57 45.79 33.58
CA GLN A 148 -26.68 47.21 33.18
C GLN A 148 -27.12 48.19 34.29
N ALA A 149 -27.36 47.73 35.53
CA ALA A 149 -27.74 48.59 36.65
C ALA A 149 -26.55 49.09 37.52
N LYS A 150 -25.29 48.87 37.11
CA LYS A 150 -24.12 49.22 37.95
C LYS A 150 -23.03 50.07 37.28
N SER A 151 -23.34 50.75 36.18
CA SER A 151 -22.40 51.66 35.50
C SER A 151 -23.10 52.91 34.94
N LYS A 152 -23.74 53.68 35.83
CA LYS A 152 -24.00 55.11 35.66
C LYS A 152 -23.78 55.80 37.01
N ARG A 153 -22.52 56.07 37.31
CA ARG A 153 -22.11 57.38 37.84
C ARG A 153 -21.58 58.17 36.66
#